data_AF-A0A8J8JGB0-F1
#
_entry.id   AF-A0A8J8JGB0-F1
#
_cell.length_a   1.000
_cell.length_b   1.000
_cell.length_c   1.000
_cell.angle_alpha   90.00
_cell.angle_beta   90.00
_cell.angle_gamma   90.00
#
_symmetry.space_group_name_H-M   'P 1'
#
loop_
_entity.id
_entity.type
_entity.pdbx_description
1 polymer ?
#
loop_
_entity_poly.entity_id
_entity_poly.type
_entity_poly.pdbx_seq_one_letter_code
_entity_poly.pdbx_strand_id
1 'polypeptide(L)'
;MRIALIGSRGIPGKYGGTETFVEEISTRLSSRGFTIYVTCESDKFHEDEYNGVIRVHVPSIQGKSTTIPSINDLLATLILLKYHSGDIDIMYY
;
A
#
# COMPACT_ATOMS: atom_id res chain seq x y z
N MET A 1 -12.70 -10.37 -5.31
CA MET A 1 -12.49 -8.92 -5.20
C MET A 1 -11.15 -8.66 -4.55
N ARG A 2 -10.33 -7.87 -5.23
CA ARG A 2 -9.01 -7.45 -4.75
C ARG A 2 -9.06 -5.95 -4.51
N ILE A 3 -8.56 -5.47 -3.38
CA ILE A 3 -8.60 -4.06 -3.02
C ILE A 3 -7.19 -3.58 -2.78
N ALA A 4 -6.79 -2.49 -3.41
CA ALA A 4 -5.50 -1.86 -3.16
C ALA A 4 -5.68 -0.55 -2.39
N LEU A 5 -5.00 -0.44 -1.25
CA LEU A 5 -4.90 0.76 -0.43
C LEU A 5 -3.57 1.44 -0.73
N ILE A 6 -3.66 2.58 -1.40
CA ILE A 6 -2.51 3.39 -1.83
C ILE A 6 -2.43 4.64 -0.95
N GLY A 7 -1.21 5.08 -0.62
CA GLY A 7 -0.98 6.32 0.14
C GLY A 7 -0.57 6.13 1.61
N SER A 8 -0.48 4.88 2.09
CA SER A 8 0.12 4.60 3.40
C SER A 8 1.65 4.61 3.33
N ARG A 9 2.31 5.11 4.39
CA ARG A 9 3.77 4.94 4.54
C ARG A 9 4.17 3.48 4.73
N GLY A 10 3.22 2.68 5.22
CA GLY A 10 3.32 1.25 5.37
C GLY A 10 2.66 0.77 6.65
N ILE A 11 2.49 -0.55 6.75
CA ILE A 11 2.03 -1.25 7.95
C ILE A 11 3.14 -2.23 8.41
N PRO A 12 3.33 -2.46 9.72
CA PRO A 12 2.57 -1.89 10.84
C PRO A 12 2.86 -0.40 11.07
N GLY A 13 1.84 0.35 11.45
CA GLY A 13 1.95 1.79 11.66
C GLY A 13 2.88 2.13 12.83
N LYS A 14 3.99 2.81 12.57
CA LYS A 14 4.97 3.17 13.64
C LYS A 14 4.59 4.44 14.42
N TYR A 15 3.75 5.31 13.84
CA TYR A 15 3.47 6.64 14.38
C TYR A 15 1.99 6.89 14.72
N GLY A 16 1.14 5.86 14.66
CA GLY A 16 -0.30 6.00 14.89
C GLY A 16 -1.02 6.76 13.78
N GLY A 17 -2.33 6.97 13.93
CA GLY A 17 -3.12 7.76 12.97
C GLY A 17 -3.63 6.94 11.78
N THR A 18 -3.44 7.47 10.57
CA THR A 18 -3.96 6.88 9.31
C THR A 18 -3.35 5.51 9.02
N GLU A 19 -2.08 5.30 9.36
CA GLU A 19 -1.39 4.01 9.19
C GLU A 19 -2.03 2.90 10.03
N THR A 20 -2.42 3.18 11.28
CA THR A 20 -3.12 2.24 12.15
C THR A 20 -4.53 1.94 11.64
N PHE A 21 -5.22 2.95 11.09
CA PHE A 21 -6.52 2.74 10.46
C PHE A 21 -6.42 1.81 9.24
N VAL A 22 -5.41 2.04 8.38
CA VAL A 22 -5.12 1.18 7.21
C VAL A 22 -4.79 -0.25 7.65
N GLU A 23 -4.00 -0.42 8.71
CA GLU A 23 -3.67 -1.73 9.27
C GLU A 23 -4.90 -2.49 9.76
N GLU A 24 -5.74 -1.84 10.58
CA GLU A 24 -6.96 -2.47 11.13
C GLU A 24 -7.98 -2.79 10.04
N ILE A 25 -8.18 -1.90 9.05
CA ILE A 25 -9.17 -2.13 8.00
C ILE A 25 -8.68 -3.20 7.02
N SER A 26 -7.41 -3.19 6.64
CA SER A 26 -6.83 -4.15 5.70
C SER A 26 -6.84 -5.57 6.25
N THR A 27 -6.43 -5.76 7.51
CA THR A 27 -6.42 -7.07 8.16
C THR A 27 -7.82 -7.63 8.37
N ARG A 28 -8.79 -6.79 8.76
CA ARG A 28 -10.20 -7.19 8.91
C ARG A 28 -10.86 -7.55 7.58
N LEU A 29 -10.58 -6.79 6.52
CA LEU A 29 -11.09 -7.11 5.18
C LEU A 29 -10.41 -8.38 4.63
N SER A 30 -9.11 -8.56 4.86
CA SER A 30 -8.42 -9.80 4.49
C SER A 30 -9.03 -11.02 5.17
N SER A 31 -9.31 -10.91 6.48
CA SER A 31 -9.97 -11.97 7.26
C SER A 31 -11.39 -12.31 6.77
N ARG A 32 -12.04 -11.42 5.99
CA ARG A 32 -13.35 -11.66 5.36
C ARG A 32 -13.25 -12.28 3.97
N GLY A 33 -12.04 -12.65 3.52
CA GLY A 33 -11.80 -13.31 2.24
C GLY A 33 -11.51 -12.35 1.07
N PHE A 34 -11.25 -11.07 1.34
CA PHE A 34 -10.82 -10.11 0.33
C PHE A 34 -9.30 -10.14 0.18
N THR A 35 -8.78 -10.04 -1.04
CA THR A 35 -7.34 -9.90 -1.24
C THR A 35 -6.97 -8.42 -1.11
N ILE A 36 -6.28 -8.04 -0.03
CA ILE A 36 -5.92 -6.65 0.22
C ILE A 36 -4.45 -6.42 -0.11
N TYR A 37 -4.18 -5.37 -0.87
CA TYR A 37 -2.85 -4.87 -1.18
C TYR A 37 -2.63 -3.54 -0.48
N VAL A 38 -1.51 -3.36 0.21
CA VAL A 38 -1.15 -2.09 0.86
C VAL A 38 0.21 -1.65 0.32
N THR A 39 0.26 -0.44 -0.25
CA THR A 39 1.53 0.13 -0.70
C THR A 39 2.32 0.59 0.52
N CYS A 40 3.58 0.17 0.62
CA CYS A 40 4.50 0.59 1.66
C CYS A 40 5.66 1.34 1.01
N GLU A 41 6.08 2.45 1.60
CA GLU A 41 7.25 3.18 1.10
C GLU A 41 8.53 2.44 1.50
N SER A 42 9.45 2.24 0.56
CA SER A 42 10.72 1.56 0.82
C SER A 42 11.82 2.02 -0.14
N ASP A 43 13.06 1.57 0.07
CA ASP A 43 14.19 1.86 -0.81
C ASP A 43 14.15 1.02 -2.10
N LYS A 44 13.54 -0.18 -2.01
CA LYS A 44 13.48 -1.16 -3.10
C LYS A 44 12.07 -1.70 -3.27
N PHE A 45 11.77 -2.14 -4.48
CA PHE A 45 10.55 -2.89 -4.75
C PHE A 45 10.64 -4.31 -4.18
N HIS A 46 9.70 -4.69 -3.32
CA HIS A 46 9.50 -6.07 -2.91
C HIS A 46 8.07 -6.29 -2.42
N GLU A 47 7.66 -7.54 -2.31
CA GLU A 47 6.32 -7.90 -1.83
C GLU A 47 6.46 -8.85 -0.65
N ASP A 48 5.63 -8.69 0.37
CA ASP A 48 5.52 -9.63 1.47
C ASP A 48 4.08 -9.74 1.98
N GLU A 49 3.83 -10.72 2.85
CA GLU A 49 2.53 -10.92 3.47
C GLU A 49 2.58 -10.58 4.97
N TYR A 50 1.62 -9.77 5.41
CA TYR A 50 1.42 -9.40 6.81
C TYR A 50 -0.03 -9.61 7.21
N ASN A 51 -0.30 -10.58 8.10
CA ASN A 51 -1.66 -10.89 8.57
C ASN A 51 -2.68 -11.10 7.42
N GLY A 52 -2.26 -11.80 6.36
CA GLY A 52 -3.08 -12.03 5.16
C GLY A 52 -3.23 -10.81 4.23
N VAL A 53 -2.53 -9.71 4.52
CA VAL A 53 -2.47 -8.52 3.66
C VAL A 53 -1.18 -8.54 2.87
N ILE A 54 -1.26 -8.30 1.56
CA ILE A 54 -0.09 -8.24 0.69
C ILE A 54 0.48 -6.82 0.75
N ARG A 55 1.69 -6.68 1.27
CA ARG A 55 2.41 -5.41 1.32
C ARG A 55 3.26 -5.28 0.07
N VAL A 56 2.96 -4.26 -0.72
CA VAL A 56 3.71 -3.93 -1.93
C VAL A 56 4.64 -2.78 -1.59
N HIS A 57 5.90 -3.11 -1.34
CA HIS A 57 6.93 -2.13 -1.06
C HIS A 57 7.34 -1.48 -2.37
N VAL A 58 7.21 -0.15 -2.45
CA VAL A 58 7.52 0.63 -3.63
C VAL A 58 8.68 1.59 -3.34
N PRO A 59 9.61 1.78 -4.29
CA PRO A 59 10.71 2.72 -4.13
C PRO A 59 10.14 4.14 -4.02
N SER A 60 10.26 4.75 -2.83
CA SER A 60 9.84 6.13 -2.59
C SER A 60 11.03 7.06 -2.46
N ILE A 61 11.00 8.18 -3.20
CA ILE A 61 12.03 9.21 -3.11
C ILE A 61 11.70 10.13 -1.94
N GLN A 62 12.20 9.80 -0.75
CA GLN A 62 12.09 10.65 0.44
C GLN A 62 13.32 11.55 0.57
N GLY A 63 13.18 12.83 0.22
CA GLY A 63 14.15 13.88 0.52
C GLY A 63 13.66 14.80 1.64
N LYS A 64 14.55 15.21 2.57
CA LYS A 64 14.25 16.10 3.72
C LYS A 64 13.50 17.40 3.39
N SER A 65 13.45 17.83 2.12
CA SER A 65 12.76 19.05 1.67
C SER A 65 11.92 18.87 0.39
N THR A 66 11.80 17.65 -0.15
CA THR A 66 11.13 17.41 -1.44
C THR A 66 10.55 16.00 -1.47
N THR A 67 9.64 15.71 -0.54
CA THR A 67 8.69 14.62 -0.75
C THR A 67 7.67 15.12 -1.77
N ILE A 68 7.62 14.52 -2.96
CA ILE A 68 6.56 14.80 -3.94
C ILE A 68 5.59 13.62 -3.84
N PRO A 69 4.62 13.66 -2.90
CA PRO A 69 3.71 12.53 -2.65
C PRO A 69 3.03 12.08 -3.95
N SER A 70 2.64 12.99 -4.83
CA SER A 70 2.01 12.69 -6.12
C SER A 70 2.85 11.83 -7.09
N ILE A 71 4.19 11.86 -7.01
CA ILE A 71 5.04 11.00 -7.87
C ILE A 71 5.09 9.59 -7.31
N ASN A 72 5.20 9.47 -5.99
CA ASN A 72 5.22 8.18 -5.31
C ASN A 72 3.90 7.44 -5.52
N ASP A 73 2.82 8.20 -5.48
CA ASP A 73 1.46 7.79 -5.74
C ASP A 73 1.23 7.25 -7.17
N LEU A 74 1.74 7.99 -8.16
CA LEU A 74 1.70 7.58 -9.56
C LEU A 74 2.52 6.30 -9.80
N LEU A 75 3.71 6.20 -9.19
CA LEU A 75 4.56 5.02 -9.28
C LEU A 75 3.90 3.80 -8.65
N ALA A 76 3.32 3.96 -7.46
CA ALA A 76 2.60 2.91 -6.77
C ALA A 76 1.42 2.40 -7.60
N THR A 77 0.64 3.33 -8.17
CA THR A 77 -0.48 3.01 -9.05
C THR A 77 -0.04 2.28 -10.32
N LEU A 78 1.02 2.75 -10.99
CA LEU A 78 1.54 2.12 -12.21
C LEU A 78 2.08 0.71 -11.96
N ILE A 79 2.79 0.51 -10.84
CA ILE A 79 3.31 -0.80 -10.45
C ILE A 79 2.16 -1.77 -10.15
N LEU A 80 1.15 -1.32 -9.38
CA LEU A 80 -0.04 -2.11 -9.08
C LEU A 80 -0.81 -2.50 -10.35
N LEU A 81 -1.03 -1.55 -11.25
CA LEU A 81 -1.68 -1.82 -12.53
C LEU A 81 -0.85 -2.77 -13.39
N LYS A 82 0.47 -2.65 -13.40
CA LYS A 82 1.35 -3.51 -14.20
C LYS A 82 1.41 -4.94 -13.68
N TYR A 83 1.47 -5.14 -12.37
CA TYR A 83 1.58 -6.47 -11.75
C TYR A 83 0.23 -7.16 -11.55
N HIS A 84 -0.86 -6.40 -11.44
CA HIS A 84 -2.17 -6.94 -11.06
C HIS A 84 -3.35 -6.42 -11.88
N SER A 85 -3.15 -6.11 -13.17
CA SER A 85 -4.13 -5.60 -14.16
C SER A 85 -5.47 -6.33 -14.32
N GLY A 86 -5.77 -7.36 -13.52
CA GLY A 86 -6.92 -8.25 -13.75
C GLY A 86 -8.21 -7.93 -12.98
N ASP A 87 -8.19 -7.37 -11.76
CA ASP A 87 -9.41 -7.29 -10.92
C ASP A 87 -9.21 -6.50 -9.61
N ILE A 88 -8.53 -5.34 -9.64
CA ILE A 88 -8.29 -4.52 -8.44
C ILE A 88 -9.20 -3.30 -8.41
N ASP A 89 -10.07 -3.24 -7.42
CA ASP A 89 -10.74 -2.01 -7.00
C ASP A 89 -9.75 -1.16 -6.20
N ILE A 90 -9.26 -0.09 -6.82
CA ILE A 90 -8.27 0.81 -6.22
C ILE A 90 -9.00 1.78 -5.29
N MET A 91 -8.68 1.73 -3.99
CA MET A 91 -9.13 2.71 -3.00
C MET A 91 -7.98 3.64 -2.63
N TYR A 92 -8.14 4.90 -3.02
CA TYR A 92 -7.31 6.02 -2.60
C TYR A 92 -7.83 6.58 -1.28
N TYR A 93 -6.92 6.83 -0.33
CA TYR A 93 -7.20 7.50 0.94
C TYR A 93 -6.44 8.82 1.03
#